data_AF-A0A7X8XVS9-F1
#
_entry.id   AF-A0A7X8XVS9-F1
#
_cell.length_a   1.000
_cell.length_b   1.000
_cell.length_c   1.000
_cell.angle_alpha   90.00
_cell.angle_beta   90.00
_cell.angle_gamma   90.00
#
_symmetry.space_group_name_H-M   'P 1'
#
loop_
_entity.id
_entity.type
_entity.pdbx_description
1 polymer ?
#
loop_
_entity_poly.entity_id
_entity_poly.type
_entity_poly.pdbx_seq_one_letter_code
_entity_poly.pdbx_strand_id
1 'polypeptide(L)' 'MNSKINKTYQSNPFGDRVIYSSEKGEIALDYPCYLQHSKYELRNIKGDVIQKNEAFTSIEKAEARIERLLS' A
#
# COMPACT_ATOMS: atom_id res chain seq x y z
N MET A 1 -0.76 -0.42 -21.95
CA MET A 1 -0.47 -1.67 -21.22
C MET A 1 -1.22 -1.57 -19.90
N ASN A 2 -2.26 -2.39 -19.69
CA ASN A 2 -2.93 -2.46 -18.39
C ASN A 2 -2.02 -3.26 -17.46
N SER A 3 -1.17 -2.57 -16.71
CA SER A 3 -0.38 -3.20 -15.66
C SER A 3 -1.36 -3.84 -14.68
N LYS A 4 -1.46 -5.18 -14.71
CA LYS A 4 -2.42 -5.91 -13.88
C LYS A 4 -1.91 -5.89 -12.45
N ILE A 5 -2.44 -4.97 -11.64
CA ILE A 5 -2.11 -4.87 -10.22
C ILE A 5 -2.84 -6.01 -9.49
N ASN A 6 -2.09 -6.90 -8.85
CA ASN A 6 -2.64 -7.94 -8.00
C ASN A 6 -2.66 -7.47 -6.54
N LYS A 7 -3.76 -7.73 -5.83
CA LYS A 7 -3.94 -7.39 -4.40
C LYS A 7 -3.91 -8.67 -3.56
N THR A 8 -3.15 -8.65 -2.46
CA THR A 8 -3.13 -9.73 -1.46
C THR A 8 -3.41 -9.15 -0.09
N TYR A 9 -4.42 -9.69 0.60
CA TYR A 9 -4.83 -9.25 1.93
C TYR A 9 -4.14 -10.10 2.99
N GLN A 10 -3.56 -9.45 3.98
CA GLN A 10 -2.95 -10.06 5.15
C GLN A 10 -3.56 -9.42 6.39
N SER A 11 -4.26 -10.22 7.18
CA SER A 11 -4.81 -9.78 8.46
C SER A 11 -3.97 -10.37 9.58
N ASN A 12 -3.55 -9.52 10.51
CA ASN A 12 -2.78 -9.91 11.68
C ASN A 12 -3.41 -9.30 12.94
N PRO A 13 -3.13 -9.86 14.14
CA PRO A 13 -3.70 -9.37 15.39
C PRO A 13 -3.37 -7.89 15.72
N PHE A 14 -2.44 -7.30 14.97
CA PHE A 14 -1.90 -5.96 15.18
C PHE A 14 -2.18 -5.00 14.02
N GLY A 15 -3.10 -5.34 13.11
CA GLY A 15 -3.51 -4.52 11.98
C GLY A 15 -3.71 -5.32 10.71
N ASP A 16 -4.41 -4.72 9.74
CA ASP A 16 -4.56 -5.27 8.40
C ASP A 16 -3.52 -4.66 7.45
N ARG A 17 -3.06 -5.47 6.50
CA ARG A 17 -2.14 -5.08 5.44
C ARG A 17 -2.67 -5.56 4.10
N VAL A 18 -2.53 -4.71 3.08
CA VAL A 18 -2.80 -5.09 1.69
C VAL A 18 -1.55 -4.89 0.87
N ILE A 19 -1.12 -5.93 0.17
CA ILE A 19 0.05 -5.90 -0.72
C ILE A 19 -0.44 -5.77 -2.16
N TYR A 20 0.07 -4.75 -2.85
CA TYR A 20 -0.19 -4.47 -4.25
C TYR A 20 1.07 -4.81 -5.05
N SER A 21 0.94 -5.66 -6.05
CA SER A 21 2.07 -6.15 -6.86
C SER A 21 1.82 -5.94 -8.34
N SER A 22 2.85 -5.46 -9.05
CA SER A 22 2.89 -5.36 -10.52
C SER A 22 4.31 -5.67 -11.02
N GLU A 23 4.50 -5.63 -12.35
CA GLU A 23 5.83 -5.80 -12.97
C GLU A 23 6.84 -4.72 -12.54
N LYS A 24 6.37 -3.56 -12.06
CA LYS A 24 7.23 -2.47 -11.59
C LYS A 24 7.75 -2.68 -10.16
N GLY A 25 7.04 -3.49 -9.36
CA GLY A 25 7.37 -3.72 -7.97
C GLY A 25 6.16 -4.04 -7.10
N GLU A 26 6.36 -3.95 -5.79
CA GLU A 26 5.40 -4.31 -4.76
C GLU A 26 5.35 -3.22 -3.68
N ILE A 27 4.14 -2.81 -3.32
CA ILE A 27 3.85 -1.82 -2.28
C ILE A 27 2.90 -2.44 -1.26
N ALA A 28 3.17 -2.25 0.03
CA ALA A 28 2.23 -2.56 1.09
C ALA A 28 1.47 -1.31 1.54
N LEU A 29 0.16 -1.46 1.74
CA LEU A 29 -0.73 -0.53 2.40
C LEU A 29 -1.05 -1.09 3.79
N ASP A 30 -0.48 -0.48 4.83
CA ASP A 30 -0.76 -0.79 6.21
C ASP A 30 -1.98 0.02 6.67
N TYR A 31 -2.98 -0.68 7.20
CA TYR A 31 -4.17 -0.07 7.76
C TYR A 31 -3.91 0.28 9.22
N PRO A 32 -4.40 1.43 9.71
CA PRO A 32 -4.19 1.82 11.09
C PRO A 32 -4.80 0.77 12.01
N CYS A 33 -3.97 0.17 12.85
CA CYS A 33 -4.47 -0.59 13.98
C CYS A 33 -5.16 0.38 14.94
N TYR A 34 -6.22 -0.07 15.62
CA TYR A 34 -7.08 0.74 16.50
C TYR A 34 -6.35 1.62 17.56
N LEU A 35 -5.05 1.41 17.78
CA LEU A 35 -4.22 2.11 18.77
C LEU A 35 -3.30 3.20 18.19
N GLN A 36 -3.03 3.23 16.89
CA GLN A 36 -2.18 4.25 16.26
C GLN A 36 -3.05 5.17 15.40
N HIS A 37 -3.13 6.44 15.79
CA HIS A 37 -3.82 7.55 15.12
C HIS A 37 -3.97 7.42 13.59
N SER A 38 -5.04 6.72 13.18
CA SER A 38 -5.87 6.85 11.97
C SER A 38 -5.17 7.25 10.66
N LYS A 39 -4.02 6.66 10.32
CA LYS A 39 -3.37 6.89 9.01
C LYS A 39 -3.06 5.57 8.31
N TYR A 40 -3.29 5.56 7.01
CA TYR A 40 -2.90 4.51 6.10
C TYR A 40 -1.45 4.75 5.66
N GLU A 41 -0.58 3.76 5.80
CA GLU A 41 0.83 3.91 5.46
C GLU A 41 1.20 3.07 4.24
N LEU A 42 1.82 3.73 3.25
CA LEU A 42 2.44 3.06 2.11
C LEU A 42 3.89 2.73 2.44
N ARG A 43 4.27 1.48 2.19
CA ARG A 43 5.61 0.96 2.40
C ARG A 43 6.11 0.26 1.16
N ASN A 44 7.36 0.53 0.81
CA ASN A 44 8.00 -0.17 -0.29
C ASN A 44 8.33 -1.61 0.14
N ILE A 45 7.96 -2.59 -0.69
CA ILE A 45 8.30 -4.01 -0.45
C ILE A 45 9.36 -4.47 -1.45
N LYS A 46 9.17 -4.18 -2.73
CA LYS A 46 10.04 -4.64 -3.81
C LYS A 46 10.01 -3.68 -4.99
N GLY A 47 11.15 -3.51 -5.65
CA GLY A 47 11.30 -2.46 -6.67
C GLY A 47 11.40 -1.09 -5.99
N ASP A 48 12.14 -0.15 -6.54
CA ASP A 48 12.31 1.19 -5.93
C ASP A 48 11.10 2.08 -6.26
N VAL A 49 9.90 1.63 -5.88
CA VAL A 49 8.63 2.25 -6.29
C VAL A 49 8.30 3.47 -5.43
N ILE A 50 8.77 3.47 -4.18
CA ILE A 50 8.62 4.58 -3.23
C ILE A 50 9.90 4.72 -2.41
N GLN A 51 10.49 5.91 -2.43
CA GLN A 51 11.75 6.19 -1.74
C GLN A 51 11.59 6.42 -0.23
N LYS A 52 10.38 6.80 0.23
CA LYS A 52 10.05 7.03 1.63
C LYS A 52 8.62 6.57 1.90
N ASN A 53 8.34 6.15 3.13
CA ASN A 53 6.99 5.79 3.54
C ASN A 53 6.08 7.03 3.44
N GLU A 54 4.92 6.86 2.82
CA GLU A 54 3.92 7.92 2.65
C GLU A 54 2.71 7.60 3.54
N ALA A 55 2.21 8.57 4.31
CA ALA A 55 1.06 8.40 5.18
C ALA A 55 -0.15 9.20 4.67
N PHE A 56 -1.32 8.56 4.62
CA PHE A 56 -2.56 9.11 4.11
C PHE A 56 -3.66 9.06 5.17
N THR A 57 -4.58 10.01 5.12
CA THR A 57 -5.76 10.06 6.01
C THR A 57 -7.00 9.42 5.39
N SER A 58 -6.96 9.03 4.11
CA SER A 58 -8.02 8.30 3.41
C SER A 58 -7.42 7.17 2.58
N ILE A 59 -8.08 6.02 2.60
CA ILE A 59 -7.77 4.84 1.78
C ILE A 59 -7.78 5.18 0.29
N GLU A 60 -8.74 5.99 -0.17
CA GLU A 60 -8.92 6.31 -1.59
C GLU A 60 -7.70 7.06 -2.14
N LYS A 61 -7.13 7.96 -1.33
CA LYS A 61 -5.91 8.69 -1.68
C LYS A 61 -4.69 7.77 -1.72
N ALA A 62 -4.61 6.82 -0.80
CA ALA A 62 -3.53 5.84 -0.76
C ALA A 62 -3.61 4.89 -1.97
N GLU A 63 -4.80 4.38 -2.30
CA GLU A 63 -5.00 3.51 -3.46
C GLU A 63 -4.76 4.23 -4.77
N ALA A 64 -5.26 5.47 -4.95
CA ALA A 64 -4.99 6.26 -6.15
C ALA A 64 -3.48 6.53 -6.33
N ARG A 65 -2.73 6.68 -5.23
CA ARG A 65 -1.27 6.80 -5.27
C ARG A 65 -0.61 5.50 -5.71
N ILE A 66 -1.02 4.36 -5.15
CA ILE A 66 -0.51 3.04 -5.53
C ILE A 66 -0.76 2.78 -7.02
N GLU A 67 -1.97 3.08 -7.51
CA GLU A 67 -2.30 2.90 -8.92
C GLU A 67 -1.37 3.70 -9.82
N ARG A 68 -1.09 4.97 -9.51
CA ARG A 68 -0.12 5.79 -10.28
C ARG A 68 1.30 5.23 -10.26
N LEU A 69 1.69 4.56 -9.17
CA LEU A 69 3.04 4.03 -8.99
C LEU A 69 3.23 2.68 -9.69
N LEU A 70 2.22 1.82 -9.66
CA LEU A 70 2.28 0.45 -10.17
C LEU A 70 1.70 0.28 -11.59
N SER A 71 0.94 1.26 -12.09
CA SER A 71 0.49 1.32 -13.51
C SER A 71 1.63 1.70 -14.41
#